data_AF-A0A951AGF1-F1
#
_entry.id   AF-A0A951AGF1-F1
#
_cell.length_a   1.000
_cell.length_b   1.000
_cell.length_c   1.000
_cell.angle_alpha   90.00
_cell.angle_beta   90.00
_cell.angle_gamma   90.00
#
_symmetry.space_group_name_H-M   'P 1'
#
loop_
_entity.id
_entity.type
_entity.pdbx_description
1 polymer ?
#
loop_
_entity_poly.entity_id
_entity_poly.type
_entity_poly.pdbx_seq_one_letter_code
_entity_poly.pdbx_strand_id
1 'polypeptide(L)' 'MSSQLLEEASKIVPNTALLVNLVSKRVRQLTMGHRPLVEVGPRMSNADVALKEIIDGKLTFEFQPEPVAKV' A
#
# COMPACT_ATOMS: atom_id res chain seq x y z
N MET A 1 1.90 -12.35 -5.13
CA MET A 1 1.58 -11.02 -5.65
C MET A 1 1.00 -11.19 -7.03
N SER A 2 -0.29 -10.93 -7.20
CA SER A 2 -0.94 -11.01 -8.52
C SER A 2 -0.55 -9.81 -9.39
N SER A 3 -0.12 -10.04 -10.63
CA SER A 3 0.20 -8.96 -11.58
C SER A 3 -1.00 -8.03 -11.83
N GLN A 4 -2.21 -8.59 -11.80
CA GLN A 4 -3.46 -7.84 -11.98
C GLN A 4 -3.69 -6.78 -10.90
N LEU A 5 -3.44 -7.11 -9.63
CA LEU A 5 -3.59 -6.17 -8.51
C LEU A 5 -2.61 -5.01 -8.61
N LEU A 6 -1.40 -5.27 -9.13
CA LEU A 6 -0.41 -4.22 -9.33
C LEU A 6 -0.83 -3.26 -10.45
N GLU A 7 -1.38 -3.78 -11.55
CA GLU A 7 -1.91 -2.97 -12.65
C GLU A 7 -3.13 -2.13 -12.26
N GLU A 8 -3.99 -2.64 -11.38
CA GLU A 8 -5.11 -1.86 -10.85
C GLU A 8 -4.66 -0.79 -9.87
N ALA A 9 -3.75 -1.14 -8.95
CA ALA A 9 -3.21 -0.19 -7.99
C ALA A 9 -2.42 0.94 -8.67
N SER A 10 -1.75 0.69 -9.80
CA SER A 10 -1.03 1.72 -10.56
C SER A 10 -1.95 2.74 -11.23
N LYS A 11 -3.22 2.40 -11.47
CA LYS A 11 -4.23 3.37 -11.94
C LYS A 11 -4.64 4.33 -10.83
N ILE A 12 -4.59 3.90 -9.58
CA ILE A 12 -4.91 4.71 -8.39
C ILE A 12 -3.70 5.54 -7.94
N VAL A 13 -2.50 4.93 -7.95
CA VAL A 13 -1.23 5.58 -7.62
C VAL A 13 -0.28 5.48 -8.82
N PRO A 14 -0.33 6.43 -9.78
CA PRO A 14 0.46 6.38 -11.01
C PRO A 14 1.97 6.51 -10.79
N ASN A 15 2.38 7.09 -9.66
CA ASN A 15 3.79 7.18 -9.30
C ASN A 15 4.28 5.82 -8.76
N THR A 16 5.04 5.11 -9.58
CA THR A 16 5.58 3.78 -9.24
C THR A 16 6.42 3.79 -7.96
N ALA A 17 7.28 4.79 -7.77
CA ALA A 17 8.14 4.86 -6.58
C ALA A 17 7.29 5.03 -5.31
N LEU A 18 6.25 5.87 -5.38
CA LEU A 18 5.30 6.06 -4.29
C LEU A 18 4.50 4.79 -4.01
N LEU A 19 3.99 4.11 -5.05
CA LEU A 19 3.24 2.87 -4.92
C LEU A 19 4.07 1.78 -4.25
N VAL A 20 5.32 1.59 -4.68
CA VAL A 20 6.25 0.63 -4.08
C VAL A 20 6.49 0.95 -2.60
N ASN A 21 6.69 2.23 -2.27
CA ASN A 21 6.90 2.65 -0.89
C ASN A 21 5.65 2.41 -0.02
N LEU A 22 4.47 2.73 -0.54
CA LEU A 22 3.20 2.58 0.17
C LEU A 22 2.92 1.10 0.47
N VAL A 23 3.02 0.24 -0.55
CA VAL A 23 2.88 -1.22 -0.39
C VAL A 23 3.91 -1.75 0.59
N SER A 24 5.19 -1.37 0.46
CA SER A 24 6.27 -1.86 1.33
C SER A 24 6.08 -1.46 2.80
N LYS A 25 5.60 -0.24 3.07
CA LYS A 25 5.27 0.20 4.42
C LYS A 25 4.08 -0.58 4.97
N ARG A 26 3.03 -0.74 4.17
CA ARG A 26 1.81 -1.43 4.60
C ARG A 26 2.04 -2.92 4.85
N VAL A 27 2.79 -3.60 3.99
CA VAL A 27 3.20 -5.00 4.19
C VAL A 27 3.91 -5.18 5.53
N ARG A 28 4.84 -4.27 5.88
CA ARG A 28 5.52 -4.31 7.19
C ARG A 28 4.54 -4.21 8.36
N GLN A 29 3.57 -3.30 8.29
CA GLN A 29 2.53 -3.17 9.32
C GLN A 29 1.71 -4.46 9.46
N LEU A 30 1.26 -5.04 8.34
CA LEU A 30 0.50 -6.29 8.34
C LEU A 30 1.33 -7.45 8.92
N THR A 31 2.61 -7.52 8.58
CA THR A 31 3.54 -8.51 9.16
C THR A 31 3.72 -8.32 10.66
N MET A 32 3.63 -7.09 11.18
CA MET A 32 3.64 -6.78 12.61
C MET A 32 2.29 -7.05 13.31
N GLY A 33 1.30 -7.57 12.60
CA GLY A 33 -0.01 -7.92 13.16
C GLY A 33 -1.04 -6.80 13.13
N HIS A 34 -0.78 -5.69 12.40
CA HIS A 34 -1.81 -4.68 12.20
C HIS A 34 -3.02 -5.26 11.47
N ARG A 35 -4.21 -4.80 11.86
CA ARG A 35 -5.46 -5.27 11.26
C ARG A 35 -5.55 -4.84 9.78
N PRO A 36 -5.89 -5.77 8.87
CA PRO A 36 -6.28 -5.45 7.49
C PRO A 36 -7.53 -4.56 7.43
N LEU A 37 -7.61 -3.68 6.43
CA LEU A 37 -8.77 -2.80 6.16
C LEU A 37 -9.76 -3.44 5.16
N VAL A 38 -9.35 -4.55 4.54
CA VAL A 38 -10.15 -5.36 3.61
C VAL A 38 -10.27 -6.79 4.12
N GLU A 39 -11.24 -7.53 3.60
CA GLU A 39 -11.35 -8.96 3.87
C GLU A 39 -10.14 -9.70 3.30
N VAL A 40 -9.56 -10.60 4.10
CA VAL A 40 -8.38 -11.38 3.73
C VAL A 40 -8.78 -12.82 3.47
N GLY A 41 -8.61 -13.25 2.22
CA GLY A 41 -8.83 -14.64 1.84
C GLY A 41 -7.67 -15.57 2.26
N PRO A 42 -7.90 -16.89 2.38
CA PRO A 42 -6.92 -17.86 2.89
C PRO A 42 -5.62 -18.01 2.08
N ARG A 43 -5.52 -17.39 0.89
CA ARG A 43 -4.33 -17.43 0.03
C ARG A 43 -3.77 -16.03 -0.30
N MET A 44 -4.29 -14.98 0.32
CA MET A 44 -3.81 -13.62 0.07
C MET A 44 -2.52 -13.38 0.85
N SER A 45 -1.48 -12.92 0.14
CA SER A 45 -0.28 -12.41 0.81
C SER A 45 -0.53 -11.01 1.38
N ASN A 46 0.28 -10.56 2.33
CA ASN A 46 0.22 -9.19 2.84
C ASN A 46 0.39 -8.14 1.71
N ALA A 47 1.12 -8.48 0.65
CA ALA A 47 1.24 -7.63 -0.53
C ALA A 47 -0.08 -7.53 -1.30
N ASP A 48 -0.78 -8.66 -1.48
CA ASP A 48 -2.10 -8.67 -2.14
C ASP A 48 -3.13 -7.90 -1.29
N VAL A 49 -3.07 -8.02 0.03
CA VAL A 49 -3.90 -7.24 0.96
C VAL A 49 -3.61 -5.74 0.82
N ALA A 50 -2.33 -5.33 0.90
CA ALA A 50 -1.95 -3.92 0.78
C ALA A 50 -2.39 -3.31 -0.56
N LEU A 51 -2.20 -4.02 -1.68
CA LEU A 51 -2.66 -3.57 -2.99
C LEU A 51 -4.18 -3.41 -3.03
N LYS A 52 -4.92 -4.37 -2.45
CA LYS A 52 -6.38 -4.31 -2.42
C LYS A 52 -6.89 -3.16 -1.54
N GLU A 53 -6.23 -2.86 -0.43
CA GLU A 53 -6.56 -1.68 0.37
C GLU A 53 -6.33 -0.37 -0.40
N ILE A 54 -5.34 -0.31 -1.28
CA ILE A 54 -5.10 0.84 -2.18
C ILE A 54 -6.20 0.93 -3.24
N ILE A 55 -6.53 -0.20 -3.90
CA ILE A 55 -7.56 -0.27 -4.93
C ILE A 55 -8.93 0.13 -4.38
N ASP A 56 -9.25 -0.33 -3.17
CA ASP A 56 -10.51 -0.01 -2.47
C ASP A 56 -10.50 1.42 -1.86
N GLY A 57 -9.41 2.18 -2.00
CA GLY A 57 -9.28 3.54 -1.45
C GLY A 57 -9.24 3.61 0.08
N LYS A 58 -9.02 2.48 0.76
CA LYS A 58 -9.00 2.38 2.23
C LYS A 58 -7.64 2.71 2.82
N LEU A 59 -6.56 2.51 2.05
CA LEU A 59 -5.22 2.91 2.43
C LEU A 59 -4.89 4.27 1.80
N THR A 60 -4.90 5.31 2.62
CA THR A 60 -4.48 6.66 2.21
C THR A 60 -2.99 6.87 2.48
N PHE A 61 -2.40 7.83 1.77
CA PHE A 61 -1.04 8.30 2.03
C PHE A 61 -1.06 9.82 2.18
N GLU A 62 -0.31 10.33 3.14
CA GLU A 62 -0.06 11.76 3.25
C GLU A 62 1.34 12.06 2.74
N PHE A 63 1.45 13.06 1.88
CA PHE A 63 2.74 13.60 1.51
C PHE A 63 3.23 14.46 2.67
N GLN A 64 4.14 13.92 3.49
CA GLN A 64 4.87 14.76 4.42
C GLN A 64 5.99 15.45 3.62
N PRO A 65 5.92 16.77 3.39
CA PRO A 65 7.05 17.47 2.79
C PRO A 65 8.26 17.25 3.70
N GLU A 66 9.42 16.97 3.09
CA GLU A 66 10.65 16.79 3.85
C GLU A 66 10.83 17.99 4.79
N PRO A 67 11.21 17.78 6.06
CA PRO A 67 11.44 18.87 6.98
C PRO A 67 12.53 19.75 6.38
N VAL A 68 12.13 20.92 5.87
CA VAL A 68 13.06 21.92 5.37
C VAL A 68 13.98 22.21 6.54
N ALA A 69 15.25 21.80 6.42
CA ALA A 69 16.26 22.07 7.42
C ALA A 69 16.23 23.58 7.65
N LYS A 70 15.78 24.01 8.83
CA LYS A 70 15.81 25.41 9.22
C LYS A 70 17.30 25.78 9.29
N VAL A 71 17.72 26.59 8.32
CA VAL A 71 19.05 27.22 8.26
C VAL A 71 19.16 28.25 9.38
#